data_AF-Q8XWI8-F1
#
_entry.id   AF-Q8XWI8-F1
#
_cell.length_a   1.000
_cell.length_b   1.000
_cell.length_c   1.000
_cell.angle_alpha   90.00
_cell.angle_beta   90.00
_cell.angle_gamma   90.00
#
_symmetry.space_group_name_H-M   'P 1'
#
loop_
_entity.id
_entity.type
_entity.pdbx_description
1 polymer ?
#
loop_
_entity_poly.entity_id
_entity_poly.type
_entity_poly.pdbx_seq_one_letter_code
_entity_poly.pdbx_strand_id
1 'polypeptide(L)'
;MANKKATTRAAALKQILVQIPGNDTAAQRQRALTAMQTLGSVTTFELMRHLDVYDPRPRIFELRHHHGHCIKTVMRVEQTEAGVPHRVGLYLLEGA
;
A
#
# COMPACT_ATOMS: atom_id res chain seq x y z
N MET A 1 11.58 -28.32 11.97
CA MET A 1 11.97 -26.99 11.48
C MET A 1 11.03 -26.62 10.34
N ALA A 2 10.01 -25.81 10.60
CA ALA A 2 8.98 -25.52 9.60
C ALA A 2 9.53 -24.56 8.54
N ASN A 3 9.58 -25.03 7.30
CA ASN A 3 9.98 -24.26 6.13
C ASN A 3 8.96 -23.12 5.92
N LYS A 4 9.31 -21.90 6.32
CA LYS A 4 8.49 -20.70 6.10
C LYS A 4 8.41 -20.48 4.59
N LYS A 5 7.35 -20.97 3.93
CA LYS A 5 7.07 -20.61 2.54
C LYS A 5 7.07 -19.09 2.44
N ALA A 6 7.88 -18.54 1.54
CA ALA A 6 7.88 -17.11 1.26
C ALA A 6 6.47 -16.70 0.84
N THR A 7 5.81 -15.86 1.64
CA THR A 7 4.48 -15.35 1.32
C THR A 7 4.59 -14.48 0.07
N THR A 8 3.75 -14.74 -0.93
CA THR A 8 3.70 -13.90 -2.13
C THR A 8 3.20 -12.51 -1.77
N ARG A 9 3.61 -11.49 -2.55
CA ARG A 9 3.20 -10.11 -2.32
C ARG A 9 1.68 -9.92 -2.28
N ALA A 10 0.96 -10.60 -3.19
CA ALA A 10 -0.50 -10.60 -3.21
C ALA A 10 -1.13 -11.23 -1.95
N ALA A 11 -0.55 -12.33 -1.44
CA ALA A 11 -1.03 -12.96 -0.22
C ALA A 11 -0.80 -12.05 1.01
N ALA A 12 0.33 -11.34 1.06
CA ALA A 12 0.61 -10.38 2.13
C ALA A 12 -0.38 -9.20 2.11
N LEU A 13 -0.65 -8.61 0.94
CA LEU A 13 -1.65 -7.56 0.80
C LEU A 13 -3.05 -8.03 1.22
N LYS A 14 -3.47 -9.22 0.77
CA LYS A 14 -4.75 -9.82 1.18
C LYS A 14 -4.84 -10.02 2.69
N GLN A 15 -3.75 -10.44 3.33
CA GLN A 15 -3.71 -10.60 4.78
C GLN A 15 -3.90 -9.26 5.51
N ILE A 16 -3.26 -8.19 5.02
CA ILE A 16 -3.41 -6.84 5.59
C ILE A 16 -4.87 -6.35 5.47
N LEU A 17 -5.51 -6.58 4.32
CA LEU A 17 -6.93 -6.22 4.11
C LEU A 17 -7.84 -6.93 5.13
N VAL A 18 -7.63 -8.23 5.36
CA VAL A 18 -8.43 -9.02 6.31
C VAL A 18 -8.18 -8.59 7.77
N GLN A 19 -6.94 -8.24 8.11
CA GLN A 19 -6.57 -7.85 9.48
C GLN A 19 -7.11 -6.49 9.90
N ILE A 20 -7.35 -5.59 8.94
CA ILE A 20 -7.82 -4.22 9.20
C ILE A 20 -9.19 -4.07 8.49
N PRO A 21 -10.29 -4.52 9.14
CA PRO A 21 -11.62 -4.46 8.56
C PRO A 21 -12.17 -3.02 8.54
N GLY A 22 -13.30 -2.84 7.85
CA GLY A 22 -13.97 -1.55 7.70
C GLY A 22 -13.50 -0.78 6.47
N ASN A 23 -14.25 0.26 6.09
CA ASN A 23 -14.00 1.06 4.89
C ASN A 23 -13.85 2.56 5.18
N ASP A 24 -13.85 2.95 6.45
CA ASP A 24 -13.68 4.34 6.84
C ASP A 24 -12.28 4.86 6.52
N THR A 25 -12.12 6.18 6.67
CA THR A 25 -10.86 6.85 6.35
C THR A 25 -9.68 6.38 7.20
N ALA A 26 -9.93 5.97 8.45
CA ALA A 26 -8.89 5.53 9.38
C ALA A 26 -8.39 4.12 9.02
N ALA A 27 -9.31 3.20 8.73
CA ALA A 27 -8.99 1.84 8.25
C ALA A 27 -8.17 1.90 6.96
N GLN A 28 -8.56 2.76 6.01
CA GLN A 28 -7.82 2.94 4.75
C GLN A 28 -6.40 3.49 4.98
N ARG A 29 -6.21 4.49 5.85
CA ARG A 29 -4.88 4.98 6.24
C ARG A 29 -4.05 3.88 6.90
N GLN A 30 -4.65 3.13 7.83
CA GLN A 30 -3.96 2.07 8.56
C GLN A 30 -3.50 0.95 7.62
N ARG A 31 -4.32 0.55 6.63
CA ARG A 31 -3.92 -0.43 5.61
C ARG A 31 -2.74 0.07 4.77
N ALA A 32 -2.78 1.32 4.32
CA ALA A 32 -1.69 1.90 3.55
C ALA A 32 -0.37 1.93 4.34
N LEU A 33 -0.41 2.40 5.59
CA LEU A 33 0.76 2.45 6.47
C LEU A 33 1.31 1.05 6.76
N THR A 34 0.44 0.12 7.16
CA THR A 34 0.82 -1.27 7.48
C THR A 34 1.48 -1.94 6.26
N ALA A 35 0.96 -1.69 5.05
CA ALA A 35 1.55 -2.21 3.82
C ALA A 35 2.94 -1.63 3.53
N MET A 36 3.14 -0.32 3.69
CA MET A 36 4.47 0.28 3.54
C MET A 36 5.46 -0.28 4.56
N GLN A 37 5.06 -0.45 5.81
CA GLN A 37 5.91 -1.02 6.87
C GLN A 37 6.25 -2.49 6.62
N THR A 38 5.26 -3.28 6.21
CA THR A 38 5.42 -4.74 6.05
C THR A 38 6.17 -5.10 4.76
N LEU A 39 5.95 -4.34 3.69
CA LEU A 39 6.45 -4.66 2.35
C LEU A 39 7.56 -3.72 1.86
N GLY A 40 7.96 -2.74 2.68
CA GLY A 40 8.92 -1.68 2.36
C GLY A 40 8.37 -0.60 1.43
N SER A 41 7.46 -0.95 0.53
CA SER A 41 6.77 0.00 -0.35
C SER A 41 5.46 -0.56 -0.88
N VAL A 42 4.58 0.32 -1.34
CA VAL A 42 3.31 -0.03 -1.96
C VAL A 42 2.97 0.93 -3.10
N THR A 43 2.47 0.40 -4.20
CA THR A 43 2.03 1.22 -5.33
C THR A 43 0.61 1.75 -5.12
N THR A 44 0.27 2.84 -5.82
CA THR A 44 -1.12 3.32 -5.90
C THR A 44 -2.07 2.21 -6.35
N PHE A 45 -1.66 1.36 -7.30
CA PHE A 45 -2.48 0.24 -7.75
C PHE A 45 -2.74 -0.79 -6.66
N GLU A 46 -1.71 -1.14 -5.88
CA GLU A 46 -1.89 -2.10 -4.79
C GLU A 46 -2.79 -1.57 -3.68
N LEU A 47 -2.65 -0.28 -3.34
CA LEU A 47 -3.55 0.38 -2.40
C LEU A 47 -5.02 0.31 -2.88
N MET A 48 -5.27 0.65 -4.14
CA MET A 48 -6.63 0.66 -4.70
C MET A 48 -7.21 -0.74 -4.86
N ARG A 49 -6.47 -1.66 -5.49
CA ARG A 49 -6.99 -2.95 -5.98
C ARG A 49 -6.93 -4.07 -4.94
N HIS A 50 -5.96 -4.02 -4.03
CA HIS A 50 -5.73 -5.11 -3.08
C HIS A 50 -6.05 -4.72 -1.64
N LEU A 51 -5.92 -3.44 -1.29
CA LEU A 51 -6.17 -2.97 0.08
C LEU A 51 -7.43 -2.14 0.23
N ASP A 52 -8.27 -2.05 -0.81
CA ASP A 52 -9.53 -1.32 -0.77
C ASP A 52 -9.36 0.10 -0.19
N VAL A 53 -8.31 0.78 -0.64
CA VAL A 53 -8.06 2.20 -0.41
C VAL A 53 -8.49 2.93 -1.66
N TYR A 54 -9.75 3.35 -1.69
CA TYR A 54 -10.41 3.79 -2.92
C TYR A 54 -9.71 4.99 -3.58
N ASP A 55 -9.35 6.00 -2.78
CA ASP A 55 -8.49 7.10 -3.22
C ASP A 55 -7.24 7.19 -2.35
N PRO A 56 -6.10 6.61 -2.80
CA PRO A 56 -4.87 6.58 -2.01
C PRO A 56 -4.23 7.95 -1.80
N ARG A 57 -4.35 8.89 -2.76
CA ARG A 57 -3.53 10.11 -2.70
C ARG A 57 -3.88 10.98 -1.49
N PRO A 58 -5.17 11.22 -1.15
CA PRO A 58 -5.54 11.86 0.10
C PRO A 58 -5.09 11.08 1.34
N ARG A 59 -5.16 9.74 1.34
CA ARG A 59 -4.73 8.94 2.49
C ARG A 59 -3.23 9.10 2.76
N ILE A 60 -2.41 9.10 1.70
CA ILE A 60 -0.96 9.34 1.81
C ILE A 60 -0.68 10.78 2.25
N PHE A 61 -1.43 11.77 1.75
CA PHE A 61 -1.33 13.17 2.20
C PHE A 61 -1.61 13.28 3.71
N GLU A 62 -2.72 12.71 4.18
CA GLU A 62 -3.07 12.71 5.61
C GLU A 62 -2.01 12.01 6.46
N LEU A 63 -1.49 10.86 6.02
CA LEU A 63 -0.41 10.16 6.72
C LEU A 63 0.85 11.04 6.86
N ARG A 64 1.19 11.83 5.84
CA ARG A 64 2.32 12.77 5.90
C ARG A 64 2.07 13.93 6.85
N HIS A 65 0.97 14.65 6.62
CA HIS A 65 0.79 15.98 7.20
C HIS A 65 0.00 15.97 8.51
N HIS A 66 -0.88 15.00 8.70
CA HIS A 66 -1.70 14.91 9.92
C HIS A 66 -1.16 13.88 10.91
N HIS A 67 -0.44 12.86 10.43
CA HIS A 67 0.12 11.79 11.25
C HIS A 67 1.65 11.76 11.32
N GLY A 68 2.34 12.65 10.59
CA GLY A 68 3.78 12.87 10.71
C GLY A 68 4.68 11.79 10.08
N HIS A 69 4.13 10.91 9.21
CA HIS A 69 4.93 9.89 8.56
C HIS A 69 5.76 10.46 7.41
N CYS A 70 7.06 10.17 7.40
CA CYS A 70 7.95 10.49 6.29
C CYS A 70 7.74 9.47 5.16
N ILE A 71 6.92 9.84 4.15
CA ILE A 71 6.61 8.95 3.02
C ILE A 71 7.13 9.57 1.73
N LYS A 72 8.09 8.92 1.08
CA LYS A 72 8.57 9.29 -0.26
C LYS A 72 7.63 8.73 -1.33
N THR A 73 7.39 9.51 -2.38
CA THR A 73 6.78 8.99 -3.63
C THR A 73 7.84 8.94 -4.70
N VAL A 74 7.99 7.79 -5.37
CA VAL A 74 8.69 7.69 -6.66
C VAL A 74 7.71 7.21 -7.73
N MET A 75 8.01 7.44 -9.00
CA MET A 75 7.18 6.94 -10.09
C MET A 75 7.70 5.59 -10.57
N ARG A 76 6.79 4.62 -10.73
CA ARG A 76 7.08 3.30 -11.29
C ARG A 76 6.18 3.03 -12.48
N VAL A 77 6.73 2.40 -13.51
CA VAL A 77 5.92 1.89 -14.63
C VAL A 77 5.34 0.54 -14.23
N GLU A 78 4.03 0.41 -14.30
CA GLU A 78 3.29 -0.83 -14.05
C GLU A 78 2.37 -1.13 -15.23
N GLN A 79 2.22 -2.41 -15.56
CA GLN A 79 1.29 -2.84 -16.59
C GLN A 79 -0.12 -2.87 -16.02
N THR A 80 -1.09 -2.25 -16.69
CA THR A 80 -2.50 -2.30 -16.28
C THR A 80 -3.22 -3.50 -16.89
N GLU A 81 -4.44 -3.77 -16.43
CA GLU A 81 -5.32 -4.80 -16.99
C GLU A 81 -5.68 -4.54 -18.45
N ALA A 82 -5.59 -3.28 -18.90
CA ALA A 82 -5.74 -2.91 -20.30
C ALA A 82 -4.50 -3.29 -21.16
N GLY A 83 -3.48 -3.93 -20.57
CA GLY A 83 -2.28 -4.38 -21.25
C GLY A 83 -1.26 -3.27 -21.55
N VAL A 84 -1.55 -2.02 -21.16
CA VAL A 84 -0.70 -0.85 -21.45
C VAL A 84 0.09 -0.42 -20.21
N PRO A 85 1.33 0.10 -20.38
CA PRO A 85 2.13 0.60 -19.28
C PRO A 85 1.58 1.94 -18.77
N HIS A 86 1.43 2.07 -17.46
CA HIS A 86 1.10 3.31 -16.78
C HIS A 86 2.15 3.67 -15.73
N ARG A 87 2.41 4.97 -15.58
CA ARG A 87 3.22 5.48 -14.48
C ARG A 87 2.35 5.66 -13.25
N VAL A 88 2.65 4.93 -12.18
CA VAL A 88 1.97 5.02 -10.88
C VAL A 88 2.92 5.44 -9.79
N GLY A 89 2.35 5.98 -8.70
CA GLY A 89 3.11 6.27 -7.50
C GLY A 89 3.52 4.99 -6.79
N LEU A 90 4.76 4.93 -6.35
CA LEU A 90 5.29 3.96 -5.39
C LEU A 90 5.61 4.74 -4.11
N TYR A 91 4.93 4.39 -3.03
CA TYR A 91 5.07 5.01 -1.72
C TYR A 91 5.97 4.16 -0.85
N LEU A 92 6.98 4.80 -0.24
CA LEU A 92 7.93 4.14 0.66
C LEU A 92 8.00 4.93 1.96
N LEU A 93 8.11 4.23 3.09
CA LEU A 93 8.34 4.85 4.38
C LEU A 93 9.84 5.11 4.56
N GLU A 94 10.21 6.35 4.90
CA GLU A 94 11.60 6.72 5.20
C GLU A 94 11.84 6.66 6.71
N GLY A 95 13.00 6.12 7.10
CA GLY A 95 13.42 6.06 8.50
C GLY A 95 12.71 5.00 9.36
N ALA A 96 12.17 3.95 8.75
CA ALA A 96 11.57 2.80 9.42
C ALA A 96 12.61 1.87 10.05
#